data_AF-A0A2E8PAV7-F1
#
_entry.id   AF-A0A2E8PAV7-F1
#
_cell.length_a   1.000
_cell.length_b   1.000
_cell.length_c   1.000
_cell.angle_alpha   90.00
_cell.angle_beta   90.00
_cell.angle_gamma   90.00
#
_symmetry.space_group_name_H-M   'P 1'
#
loop_
_entity.id
_entity.type
_entity.pdbx_description
1 polymer ?
#
loop_
_entity_poly.entity_id
_entity_poly.type
_entity_poly.pdbx_seq_one_letter_code
_entity_poly.pdbx_strand_id
1 'polypeptide(L)'
;MSTGPIEVLVLGFPGNQFSGEILPELANLVDSGQIAILDLEFVAKTVDGDVVTLEAADMEEGGWAELTVVPDGDYVDNDDFQDVADMLEPGNSAAVLVFEHLWAKNLVSALAGAGGVLLFNARIPASETLD
;
A
#
# COMPACT_ATOMS: atom_id res chain seq x y z
N MET A 1 -16.29 13.25 -9.04
CA MET A 1 -16.54 11.86 -8.61
C MET A 1 -16.07 11.75 -7.17
N SER A 2 -16.72 10.94 -6.33
CA SER A 2 -16.24 10.74 -4.96
C SER A 2 -15.03 9.83 -4.99
N THR A 3 -13.90 10.28 -4.44
CA THR A 3 -12.77 9.42 -4.08
C THR A 3 -13.20 8.54 -2.91
N GLY A 4 -12.79 7.28 -2.93
CA GLY A 4 -12.85 6.40 -1.78
C GLY A 4 -11.77 6.77 -0.77
N PRO A 5 -11.80 6.20 0.44
CA PRO A 5 -10.68 6.31 1.36
C PRO A 5 -9.41 5.75 0.72
N ILE A 6 -8.31 6.48 0.87
CA ILE A 6 -6.98 6.04 0.44
C ILE A 6 -6.24 5.54 1.67
N GLU A 7 -5.56 4.41 1.52
CA GLU A 7 -4.78 3.78 2.57
C GLU A 7 -3.32 3.64 2.14
N VAL A 8 -2.41 4.03 3.03
CA VAL A 8 -0.97 3.78 2.92
C VAL A 8 -0.63 2.65 3.89
N LEU A 9 -0.01 1.60 3.36
CA LEU A 9 0.36 0.41 4.12
C LEU A 9 1.86 0.13 3.92
N VAL A 10 2.62 0.16 5.01
CA VAL A 10 4.04 -0.23 5.01
C VAL A 10 4.18 -1.63 5.59
N LEU A 11 4.69 -2.56 4.80
CA LEU A 11 4.85 -3.98 5.14
C LEU A 11 6.33 -4.32 5.24
N GLY A 12 6.83 -4.61 6.44
CA GLY A 12 8.21 -5.03 6.65
C GLY A 12 8.44 -6.51 6.34
N PHE A 13 9.58 -6.82 5.73
CA PHE A 13 10.05 -8.18 5.42
C PHE A 13 11.44 -8.40 6.06
N PRO A 14 11.48 -8.92 7.30
CA PRO A 14 12.73 -9.23 7.97
C PRO A 14 13.61 -10.19 7.16
N GLY A 15 14.90 -9.88 7.05
CA GLY A 15 15.87 -10.66 6.29
C GLY A 15 15.60 -10.69 4.78
N ASN A 16 14.92 -9.67 4.23
CA ASN A 16 14.53 -9.56 2.82
C ASN A 16 13.69 -10.74 2.32
N GLN A 17 12.87 -11.33 3.20
CA GLN A 17 12.05 -12.50 2.89
C GLN A 17 10.69 -12.14 2.28
N PHE A 18 10.69 -11.39 1.18
CA PHE A 18 9.46 -11.17 0.42
C PHE A 18 9.16 -12.37 -0.49
N SER A 19 8.09 -13.12 -0.21
CA SER A 19 7.72 -14.33 -0.97
C SER A 19 6.87 -14.06 -2.21
N GLY A 20 6.25 -12.88 -2.32
CA GLY A 20 5.30 -12.58 -3.39
C GLY A 20 3.90 -13.18 -3.22
N GLU A 21 3.63 -13.94 -2.15
CA GLU A 21 2.35 -14.64 -1.95
C GLU A 21 1.14 -13.71 -1.82
N ILE A 22 1.35 -12.43 -1.48
CA ILE A 22 0.30 -11.41 -1.42
C ILE A 22 -0.14 -10.90 -2.79
N LEU A 23 0.72 -11.00 -3.81
CA LEU A 23 0.51 -10.37 -5.12
C LEU A 23 -0.75 -10.90 -5.85
N PRO A 24 -1.02 -12.23 -5.90
CA PRO A 24 -2.23 -12.72 -6.55
C PRO A 24 -3.53 -12.22 -5.89
N GLU A 25 -3.52 -12.05 -4.56
CA GLU A 25 -4.69 -11.52 -3.85
C GLU A 25 -4.89 -10.03 -4.10
N LEU A 26 -3.80 -9.25 -4.20
CA LEU A 26 -3.89 -7.86 -4.62
C LEU A 26 -4.45 -7.74 -6.05
N ALA A 27 -3.98 -8.58 -6.97
CA ALA A 27 -4.51 -8.63 -8.34
C ALA A 27 -6.01 -8.96 -8.35
N ASN A 28 -6.45 -9.97 -7.59
CA ASN A 28 -7.87 -10.31 -7.44
C ASN A 28 -8.72 -9.12 -6.95
N LEU A 29 -8.22 -8.34 -5.98
CA LEU A 29 -8.93 -7.16 -5.45
C LEU A 29 -9.03 -6.03 -6.48
N VAL A 30 -7.99 -5.84 -7.29
CA VAL A 30 -8.00 -4.88 -8.41
C VAL A 30 -8.98 -5.33 -9.49
N ASP A 31 -8.89 -6.59 -9.94
CA ASP A 31 -9.73 -7.17 -11.01
C ASP A 31 -11.21 -7.18 -10.63
N SER A 32 -11.52 -7.43 -9.36
CA SER A 32 -12.89 -7.35 -8.84
C SER A 32 -13.38 -5.92 -8.58
N GLY A 33 -12.56 -4.91 -8.83
CA GLY A 33 -12.89 -3.50 -8.65
C GLY A 33 -13.11 -3.09 -7.19
N GLN A 34 -12.52 -3.83 -6.24
CA GLN A 34 -12.62 -3.53 -4.81
C GLN A 34 -11.60 -2.48 -4.38
N ILE A 35 -10.41 -2.50 -4.98
CA ILE A 35 -9.36 -1.51 -4.77
C ILE A 35 -8.78 -1.01 -6.10
N ALA A 36 -8.12 0.14 -6.06
CA ALA A 36 -7.19 0.58 -7.11
C ALA A 36 -5.82 0.80 -6.46
N ILE A 37 -4.76 0.20 -6.99
CA ILE A 37 -3.39 0.47 -6.53
C ILE A 37 -2.96 1.78 -7.18
N LEU A 38 -2.64 2.77 -6.35
CA LEU A 38 -2.24 4.11 -6.76
C LEU A 38 -0.72 4.21 -6.84
N ASP A 39 -0.03 3.54 -5.90
CA ASP A 39 1.41 3.49 -5.84
C ASP A 39 1.89 2.22 -5.11
N LEU A 40 3.06 1.72 -5.51
CA LEU A 40 3.66 0.51 -4.94
C LEU A 40 5.18 0.53 -5.12
N GLU A 41 5.88 0.68 -4.00
CA GLU A 41 7.32 0.78 -3.95
C GLU A 41 7.93 -0.22 -2.97
N PHE A 42 9.13 -0.69 -3.26
CA PHE A 42 9.92 -1.55 -2.40
C PHE A 42 11.18 -0.84 -1.94
N VAL A 43 11.39 -0.80 -0.63
CA VAL A 43 12.55 -0.18 0.02
C VAL A 43 13.37 -1.28 0.70
N ALA A 44 14.66 -1.37 0.41
CA ALA A 44 15.57 -2.30 1.05
C ALA A 44 16.76 -1.56 1.67
N LYS A 45 17.14 -1.94 2.89
CA LYS A 45 18.38 -1.47 3.52
C LYS A 45 19.42 -2.59 3.47
N THR A 46 20.54 -2.33 2.81
CA THR A 46 21.66 -3.28 2.73
C THR A 46 22.28 -3.49 4.11
N VAL A 47 23.11 -4.52 4.25
CA VAL A 47 23.84 -4.80 5.49
C VAL A 47 24.82 -3.69 5.87
N ASP A 48 25.30 -2.94 4.87
CA ASP A 48 26.22 -1.81 5.05
C ASP A 48 25.47 -0.50 5.36
N GLY A 49 24.13 -0.54 5.33
CA GLY A 49 23.26 0.59 5.65
C GLY A 49 22.84 1.43 4.44
N ASP A 50 23.24 1.04 3.22
CA ASP A 50 22.80 1.71 1.99
C ASP A 50 21.32 1.42 1.73
N VAL A 51 20.62 2.40 1.17
CA VAL A 51 19.19 2.29 0.82
C VAL A 51 19.04 2.05 -0.68
N VAL A 52 18.20 1.08 -1.03
CA VAL A 52 17.82 0.76 -2.40
C VAL A 52 16.31 0.82 -2.50
N THR A 53 15.80 1.55 -3.48
CA THR A 53 14.38 1.63 -3.80
C THR A 53 14.10 1.02 -5.18
N LEU A 54 12.92 0.41 -5.32
CA LEU A 54 12.44 -0.21 -6.55
C LEU A 54 10.93 0.03 -6.68
N GLU A 55 10.52 0.72 -7.74
CA GLU A 55 9.10 0.86 -8.08
C GLU A 55 8.59 -0.45 -8.69
N ALA A 56 7.38 -0.87 -8.32
CA ALA A 56 6.77 -2.06 -8.92
C ALA A 56 6.52 -1.89 -10.43
N ALA A 57 6.30 -0.65 -10.90
CA ALA A 57 6.14 -0.34 -12.32
C ALA A 57 7.39 -0.64 -13.16
N ASP A 58 8.58 -0.63 -12.54
CA ASP A 58 9.86 -0.92 -13.19
C ASP A 58 10.23 -2.42 -13.14
N MET A 59 9.42 -3.25 -12.47
CA MET A 59 9.68 -4.68 -12.33
C MET A 59 9.10 -5.45 -13.52
N GLU A 60 9.97 -5.79 -14.48
CA GLU A 60 9.58 -6.57 -15.68
C GLU A 60 9.44 -8.09 -15.42
N GLU A 61 9.90 -8.60 -14.27
CA GLU A 61 9.88 -10.02 -13.91
C GLU A 61 9.27 -10.26 -12.51
N GLY A 62 8.52 -11.36 -12.36
CA GLY A 62 7.85 -11.76 -11.12
C GLY A 62 6.34 -11.45 -11.12
N GLY A 63 5.65 -11.78 -10.02
CA GLY A 63 4.20 -11.57 -9.88
C GLY A 63 3.75 -10.11 -9.82
N TRP A 64 4.69 -9.15 -9.89
CA TRP A 64 4.42 -7.71 -9.88
C TRP A 64 3.90 -7.21 -11.23
N ALA A 65 4.32 -7.83 -12.33
CA ALA A 65 3.86 -7.48 -13.67
C ALA A 65 2.34 -7.69 -13.88
N GLU A 66 1.71 -8.47 -13.00
CA GLU A 66 0.27 -8.71 -13.01
C GLU A 66 -0.51 -7.60 -12.27
N LEU A 67 0.16 -6.78 -11.46
CA LEU A 67 -0.48 -5.68 -10.75
C LEU A 67 -0.63 -4.46 -11.67
N THR A 68 -1.87 -4.09 -11.92
CA THR A 68 -2.16 -2.82 -12.58
C THR A 68 -2.06 -1.69 -11.55
N VAL A 69 -1.00 -0.90 -11.64
CA VAL A 69 -0.86 0.38 -10.92
C VAL A 69 -1.48 1.47 -11.78
N VAL A 70 -2.38 2.26 -11.19
CA VAL A 70 -3.00 3.42 -11.84
C VAL A 70 -2.59 4.66 -11.04
N PRO A 71 -1.46 5.30 -11.39
CA PRO A 71 -1.00 6.49 -10.70
C PRO A 71 -2.07 7.58 -10.78
N ASP A 72 -2.53 8.07 -9.63
CA ASP A 72 -3.56 9.11 -9.56
C ASP A 72 -3.26 10.10 -8.42
N GLY A 73 -2.18 10.87 -8.55
CA GLY A 73 -1.77 11.84 -7.54
C GLY A 73 -0.36 11.55 -7.01
N ASP A 74 0.05 12.37 -6.06
CA ASP A 74 1.36 12.31 -5.39
C ASP A 74 1.07 12.05 -3.90
N TYR A 75 0.82 10.77 -3.56
CA TYR A 75 0.35 10.37 -2.23
C TYR A 75 1.46 10.05 -1.25
N VAL A 76 2.63 9.69 -1.78
CA VAL A 76 3.86 9.38 -1.03
C VAL A 76 4.99 9.96 -1.87
N ASP A 77 5.83 10.80 -1.27
CA ASP A 77 6.98 11.39 -1.94
C ASP A 77 8.30 10.68 -1.56
N ASN A 78 9.40 11.08 -2.21
CA ASN A 78 10.73 10.53 -1.93
C ASN A 78 11.18 10.69 -0.46
N ASP A 79 10.73 11.74 0.22
CA ASP A 79 11.11 11.98 1.61
C ASP A 79 10.36 10.99 2.53
N ASP A 80 9.11 10.65 2.22
CA ASP A 80 8.36 9.60 2.94
C ASP A 80 9.04 8.21 2.82
N PHE A 81 9.61 7.87 1.66
CA PHE A 81 10.35 6.62 1.48
C PHE A 81 11.66 6.59 2.26
N GLN A 82 12.32 7.75 2.43
CA GLN A 82 13.49 7.85 3.29
C GLN A 82 13.12 7.63 4.76
N ASP A 83 11.97 8.13 5.20
CA ASP A 83 11.45 7.85 6.55
C ASP A 83 11.18 6.35 6.76
N VAL A 84 10.62 5.66 5.75
CA VAL A 84 10.47 4.19 5.77
C VAL A 84 11.82 3.51 5.84
N ALA A 85 12.79 3.95 5.04
CA ALA A 85 14.14 3.42 5.06
C ALA A 85 14.78 3.58 6.44
N ASP A 86 14.60 4.71 7.12
CA ASP A 86 15.13 4.98 8.45
C ASP A 86 14.52 4.06 9.52
N MET A 87 13.29 3.58 9.32
CA MET A 87 12.65 2.58 10.20
C MET A 87 13.20 1.14 10.02
N LEU A 88 13.90 0.85 8.91
CA LEU A 88 14.44 -0.48 8.64
C LEU A 88 15.77 -0.73 9.36
N GLU A 89 15.91 -1.89 9.99
CA GLU A 89 17.22 -2.40 10.38
C GLU A 89 18.01 -2.86 9.13
N PRO A 90 19.35 -2.75 9.13
CA PRO A 90 20.19 -3.26 8.04
C PRO A 90 19.92 -4.73 7.72
N GLY A 91 19.78 -5.05 6.44
CA GLY A 91 19.46 -6.40 5.95
C GLY A 91 17.97 -6.72 5.86
N ASN A 92 17.09 -5.75 6.12
CA ASN A 92 15.64 -5.87 5.98
C ASN A 92 15.10 -5.01 4.83
N SER A 93 13.87 -5.29 4.42
CA SER A 93 13.15 -4.53 3.41
C SER A 93 11.71 -4.25 3.83
N ALA A 94 11.04 -3.38 3.09
CA ALA A 94 9.62 -3.11 3.20
C ALA A 94 8.99 -2.87 1.83
N ALA A 95 7.69 -3.14 1.71
CA ALA A 95 6.86 -2.63 0.62
C ALA A 95 5.96 -1.53 1.15
N VAL A 96 5.84 -0.44 0.40
CA VAL A 96 4.91 0.64 0.62
C VAL A 96 3.81 0.52 -0.43
N LEU A 97 2.59 0.29 0.01
CA LEU A 97 1.42 0.12 -0.85
C LEU A 97 0.44 1.27 -0.58
N VAL A 98 0.11 2.01 -1.64
CA VAL A 98 -0.92 3.05 -1.61
C VAL A 98 -2.08 2.61 -2.48
N PHE A 99 -3.27 2.54 -1.91
CA PHE A 99 -4.45 2.06 -2.64
C PHE A 99 -5.74 2.75 -2.21
N GLU A 100 -6.66 2.90 -3.16
CA GLU A 100 -8.00 3.43 -2.94
C GLU A 100 -8.99 2.30 -2.66
N HIS A 101 -9.80 2.44 -1.61
CA HIS A 101 -10.93 1.55 -1.31
C HIS A 101 -12.13 1.87 -2.21
N LEU A 102 -12.15 1.33 -3.43
CA LEU A 102 -13.20 1.57 -4.43
C LEU A 102 -14.60 1.17 -3.95
N TRP A 103 -14.69 0.05 -3.21
CA TRP A 103 -15.96 -0.44 -2.66
C TRP A 103 -16.66 0.61 -1.77
N ALA A 104 -15.88 1.48 -1.11
CA ALA A 104 -16.39 2.46 -0.15
C ALA A 104 -16.88 3.77 -0.80
N LYS A 105 -16.64 3.99 -2.10
CA LYS A 105 -17.02 5.24 -2.81
C LYS A 105 -18.48 5.63 -2.60
N ASN A 106 -19.38 4.66 -2.77
CA ASN A 106 -20.82 4.90 -2.63
C ASN A 106 -21.23 5.12 -1.17
N LEU A 107 -20.57 4.45 -0.22
CA LEU A 107 -20.81 4.65 1.20
C LEU A 107 -20.37 6.05 1.63
N VAL A 108 -19.17 6.49 1.24
CA VAL A 108 -18.65 7.83 1.52
C VAL A 108 -19.58 8.89 0.93
N SER A 109 -20.02 8.70 -0.32
CA SER A 109 -20.98 9.60 -0.96
C SER A 109 -22.32 9.68 -0.21
N ALA A 110 -22.84 8.54 0.25
CA ALA A 110 -24.08 8.50 1.02
C ALA A 110 -23.95 9.15 2.41
N LEU A 111 -22.83 8.92 3.11
CA LEU A 111 -22.54 9.55 4.39
C LEU A 111 -22.47 11.07 4.26
N ALA A 112 -21.72 11.57 3.27
CA ALA A 112 -21.65 13.00 2.98
C ALA A 112 -23.02 13.58 2.60
N GLY A 113 -23.80 12.86 1.77
CA GLY A 113 -25.15 13.24 1.39
C GLY A 113 -26.14 13.30 2.56
N ALA A 114 -25.91 12.49 3.60
CA ALA A 114 -26.67 12.53 4.85
C ALA A 114 -26.22 13.66 5.80
N GLY A 115 -25.26 14.50 5.40
CA GLY A 115 -24.65 15.52 6.24
C GLY A 115 -23.67 14.96 7.28
N GLY A 116 -23.24 13.71 7.12
CA GLY A 116 -22.22 13.09 7.94
C GLY A 116 -20.86 13.75 7.73
N VAL A 117 -20.13 13.92 8.83
CA VAL A 117 -18.74 14.40 8.84
C VAL A 117 -17.89 13.34 9.52
N LEU A 118 -16.75 13.01 8.94
CA LEU A 118 -15.81 12.06 9.54
C LEU A 118 -15.24 12.65 10.83
N LEU A 119 -15.44 11.96 11.96
CA LEU A 119 -14.86 12.36 13.25
C LEU A 119 -13.59 11.58 13.57
N PHE A 120 -13.53 10.30 13.20
CA PHE A 120 -12.44 9.39 13.51
C PHE A 120 -12.40 8.24 12.50
N ASN A 121 -11.19 7.82 12.11
CA ASN A 121 -10.95 6.64 11.29
C ASN A 121 -9.70 5.93 11.82
N ALA A 122 -9.75 4.61 11.91
CA ALA A 122 -8.61 3.78 12.31
C ALA A 122 -8.77 2.37 11.73
N ARG A 123 -7.63 1.72 11.49
CA ARG A 123 -7.56 0.28 11.23
C ARG A 123 -7.31 -0.43 12.55
N ILE A 124 -8.17 -1.38 12.90
CA ILE A 124 -7.98 -2.25 14.06
C ILE A 124 -7.36 -3.57 13.55
N PRO A 125 -6.16 -3.95 14.01
CA PRO A 125 -5.53 -5.21 13.59
C PRO A 125 -6.40 -6.41 13.93
N ALA A 126 -6.53 -7.36 13.01
CA ALA A 126 -7.36 -8.56 13.23
C ALA A 126 -6.92 -9.38 14.45
N SER A 127 -5.61 -9.38 14.75
CA SER A 127 -5.03 -10.01 15.94
C SER A 127 -5.55 -9.44 17.26
N GLU A 128 -6.07 -8.22 17.26
CA GLU A 128 -6.64 -7.56 18.44
C GLU A 128 -8.18 -7.73 18.52
N THR A 129 -8.81 -8.32 17.51
CA THR A 129 -10.28 -8.43 17.39
C THR A 129 -10.85 -9.82 17.73
N LEU A 130 -9.99 -10.83 17.91
CA LEU A 130 -10.40 -12.20 18.21
C LEU A 130 -10.14 -12.52 19.69
N ASP A 131 -11.17 -12.30 20.51
CA ASP A 131 -11.38 -12.99 21.80
C ASP A 131 -12.27 -14.23 21.60
#